data_AF-A0AAV6D4I7-F1
#
_entry.id   AF-A0AAV6D4I7-F1
#
_cell.length_a   1.000
_cell.length_b   1.000
_cell.length_c   1.000
_cell.angle_alpha   90.00
_cell.angle_beta   90.00
_cell.angle_gamma   90.00
#
_symmetry.space_group_name_H-M   'P 1'
#
loop_
_entity.id
_entity.type
_entity.pdbx_description
1 polymer ?
#
loop_
_entity_poly.entity_id
_entity_poly.type
_entity_poly.pdbx_seq_one_letter_code
_entity_poly.pdbx_strand_id
1 'polypeptide(L)' 'MKNYILDTNVLLHDPNSILNFADNGVLIPIEVIEEIDRFKRESTELGQNARTVSRMLDGFRGEGSLSEGV' A
#
# COMPACT_ATOMS: atom_id res chain seq x y z
N MET A 1 5.70 -19.46 -5.12
CA MET A 1 5.87 -18.00 -5.26
C MET A 1 4.98 -17.51 -6.40
N LYS A 2 4.04 -16.62 -6.09
CA LYS A 2 3.19 -15.92 -7.05
C LYS A 2 3.35 -14.41 -6.85
N ASN A 3 2.97 -13.63 -7.85
CA ASN A 3 2.92 -12.18 -7.73
C ASN A 3 1.46 -11.75 -7.68
N TYR A 4 1.12 -10.92 -6.69
CA TYR A 4 -0.18 -10.32 -6.51
C TYR A 4 -0.07 -8.82 -6.78
N ILE A 5 -1.00 -8.29 -7.58
CA ILE A 5 -1.07 -6.85 -7.83
C ILE A 5 -2.19 -6.31 -6.94
N LEU A 6 -1.86 -5.38 -6.06
CA LEU A 6 -2.84 -4.75 -5.18
C LEU A 6 -3.42 -3.48 -5.81
N ASP A 7 -4.74 -3.37 -5.71
CA ASP A 7 -5.53 -2.21 -6.13
C ASP A 7 -5.75 -1.28 -4.94
N THR A 8 -5.95 0.01 -5.22
CA THR A 8 -6.27 1.04 -4.22
C THR A 8 -7.48 0.66 -3.37
N ASN A 9 -8.54 0.11 -3.95
CA ASN A 9 -9.75 -0.26 -3.20
C ASN A 9 -9.47 -1.31 -2.12
N VAL A 10 -8.60 -2.28 -2.42
CA VAL A 10 -8.19 -3.30 -1.44
C VAL A 10 -7.44 -2.63 -0.29
N LEU A 11 -6.50 -1.73 -0.59
CA LEU A 11 -5.71 -1.00 0.41
C LEU A 11 -6.56 -0.04 1.25
N LEU A 12 -7.57 0.60 0.66
CA LEU A 12 -8.45 1.53 1.36
C LEU A 12 -9.47 0.83 2.25
N HIS A 13 -9.90 -0.39 1.91
CA HIS A 13 -10.81 -1.18 2.75
C HIS A 13 -10.07 -2.05 3.79
N ASP A 14 -8.88 -2.55 3.46
CA ASP A 14 -7.99 -3.26 4.38
C ASP A 14 -6.55 -2.74 4.24
N PRO A 15 -6.13 -1.79 5.09
CA PRO A 15 -4.80 -1.21 5.02
C PRO A 15 -3.69 -2.20 5.37
N ASN A 16 -3.99 -3.31 6.04
CA ASN A 16 -3.00 -4.34 6.37
C ASN A 16 -2.87 -5.41 5.28
N SER A 17 -3.67 -5.35 4.21
CA SER A 17 -3.69 -6.36 3.14
C SER A 17 -2.31 -6.62 2.53
N ILE A 18 -1.42 -5.63 2.47
CA ILE A 18 -0.02 -5.77 2.01
C ILE A 18 0.73 -6.87 2.76
N LEU A 19 0.41 -7.11 4.04
CA LEU A 19 1.09 -8.07 4.91
C LEU A 19 0.54 -9.50 4.78
N ASN A 20 -0.58 -9.71 4.08
CA ASN A 20 -1.33 -10.97 4.12
C ASN A 20 -0.88 -11.99 3.04
N PHE A 21 0.22 -11.73 2.35
CA PHE A 21 0.65 -12.51 1.19
C PHE A 21 1.79 -13.52 1.47
N ALA A 22 2.26 -13.63 2.71
CA ALA A 22 3.33 -14.56 3.12
C ALA A 22 4.54 -14.51 2.17
N ASP A 23 5.01 -15.64 1.65
CA ASP A 23 6.18 -15.73 0.77
C ASP A 23 5.89 -15.36 -0.71
N ASN A 24 4.83 -14.60 -0.97
CA ASN A 24 4.47 -14.16 -2.32
C ASN A 24 4.84 -12.68 -2.54
N GLY A 25 5.16 -12.35 -3.79
CA GLY A 25 5.46 -10.97 -4.17
C GLY A 25 4.18 -10.13 -4.19
N VAL A 26 4.25 -8.94 -3.60
CA VAL A 26 3.18 -7.93 -3.66
C VAL A 26 3.68 -6.78 -4.52
N LEU A 27 2.97 -6.52 -5.61
CA LEU A 27 3.25 -5.45 -6.55
C LEU A 27 2.20 -4.36 -6.36
N ILE A 28 2.64 -3.14 -6.08
CA ILE A 28 1.78 -1.97 -5.97
C ILE A 28 2.12 -1.04 -7.13
N PRO A 29 1.22 -0.89 -8.12
CA PRO A 29 1.43 0.03 -9.23
C PRO A 29 1.63 1.46 -8.72
N ILE A 30 2.44 2.26 -9.42
CA ILE A 30 2.70 3.66 -9.03
C ILE A 30 1.41 4.49 -8.97
N GLU A 31 0.46 4.22 -9.87
CA GLU A 31 -0.86 4.86 -9.90
C GLU A 31 -1.60 4.68 -8.57
N VAL A 32 -1.53 3.49 -7.95
CA VAL A 32 -2.14 3.21 -6.64
C VAL A 32 -1.55 4.11 -5.56
N ILE A 33 -0.25 4.40 -5.61
CA ILE A 33 0.40 5.32 -4.67
C ILE A 33 -0.15 6.74 -4.83
N GLU A 34 -0.31 7.20 -6.08
CA GLU A 34 -0.89 8.50 -6.38
C GLU A 34 -2.34 8.61 -5.92
N GLU A 35 -3.11 7.53 -6.01
CA GLU A 35 -4.49 7.50 -5.50
C GLU A 35 -4.53 7.60 -3.98
N ILE A 36 -3.72 6.80 -3.28
CA ILE A 36 -3.60 6.85 -1.82
C ILE A 36 -3.26 8.27 -1.36
N ASP A 37 -2.34 8.96 -2.06
CA ASP A 37 -1.99 10.34 -1.76
C ASP A 37 -3.16 11.32 -1.89
N ARG A 38 -4.09 11.09 -2.83
CA ARG A 38 -5.33 11.87 -2.93
C ARG A 38 -6.24 11.60 -1.74
N PHE A 39 -6.47 10.34 -1.39
CA PHE A 39 -7.36 9.94 -0.29
C PHE A 39 -6.86 10.39 1.09
N LYS A 40 -5.55 10.55 1.29
CA LYS A 40 -4.98 11.06 2.56
C LYS A 40 -5.56 12.41 3.00
N ARG A 41 -6.12 13.20 2.09
CA ARG A 41 -6.72 14.52 2.39
C ARG A 41 -8.13 14.42 2.95
N GLU A 42 -8.77 13.25 2.84
CA GLU A 42 -10.12 13.06 3.34
C GLU A 42 -10.14 12.89 4.86
N SER A 43 -11.16 13.47 5.50
CA SER A 43 -11.47 13.28 6.92
C SER A 43 -12.38 12.06 7.17
N THR A 44 -12.45 11.14 6.21
CA THR A 44 -13.25 9.91 6.23
C THR A 44 -12.45 8.73 6.76
N GLU A 45 -13.11 7.59 6.98
CA GLU A 45 -12.45 6.31 7.27
C GLU A 45 -11.49 5.90 6.15
N LEU A 46 -11.90 6.06 4.88
CA LEU A 46 -11.02 5.80 3.73
C LEU A 46 -9.76 6.67 3.79
N GLY A 47 -9.90 7.96 4.15
CA GLY A 47 -8.74 8.82 4.36
C GLY A 47 -7.84 8.39 5.52
N GLN A 48 -8.42 7.83 6.60
CA GLN A 48 -7.63 7.25 7.69
C GLN A 48 -6.86 6.00 7.21
N ASN A 49 -7.51 5.13 6.45
CA ASN A 49 -6.89 3.93 5.88
C ASN A 49 -5.79 4.30 4.89
N ALA A 50 -6.01 5.27 4.01
CA ALA A 50 -4.99 5.81 3.11
C ALA A 50 -3.75 6.32 3.86
N ARG A 51 -3.94 7.05 4.96
CA ARG A 51 -2.82 7.50 5.82
C ARG A 51 -2.08 6.34 6.48
N THR A 52 -2.78 5.26 6.83
CA THR A 52 -2.19 4.06 7.42
C THR A 52 -1.38 3.28 6.38
N VAL A 53 -1.90 3.10 5.17
CA VAL A 53 -1.18 2.50 4.03
C VAL A 53 0.08 3.32 3.70
N SER A 54 -0.05 4.64 3.55
CA SER A 54 1.10 5.53 3.29
C SER A 54 2.20 5.36 4.35
N ARG A 55 1.83 5.28 5.63
CA ARG A 55 2.80 5.06 6.72
C ARG A 55 3.50 3.70 6.64
N MET A 56 2.81 2.64 6.23
CA MET A 56 3.44 1.33 6.02
C MET A 56 4.43 1.37 4.86
N LEU A 57 4.04 1.98 3.73
CA LEU A 57 4.91 2.13 2.57
C LEU A 57 6.16 2.95 2.91
N ASP A 58 6.02 4.01 3.70
CA ASP A 58 7.15 4.79 4.20
C ASP A 58 8.07 3.97 5.13
N GLY A 59 7.49 3.10 5.96
CA GLY A 59 8.25 2.15 6.79
C GLY A 59 9.11 1.21 5.93
N PHE A 60 8.52 0.62 4.90
CA PHE A 60 9.23 -0.25 3.95
C PHE A 60 10.35 0.47 3.19
N ARG A 61 10.18 1.75 2.83
CA ARG A 61 11.28 2.57 2.25
C ARG A 61 12.49 2.69 3.17
N GLY A 62 12.29 2.55 4.48
CA GLY A 62 13.39 2.52 5.45
C GLY A 62 14.20 1.22 5.42
N GLU A 63 13.65 0.14 4.88
CA GLU A 63 14.29 -1.18 4.79
C GLU A 63 15.05 -1.35 3.46
N GLY A 64 14.62 -0.67 2.40
CA GLY A 64 15.28 -0.70 1.10
C GLY A 64 14.55 0.04 -0.01
N SER A 65 14.94 -0.25 -1.25
CA SER A 65 14.36 0.39 -2.44
C SER A 65 13.07 -0.32 -2.86
N LEU A 66 11.91 0.33 -2.67
CA LEU A 66 10.62 -0.25 -3.06
C LEU A 66 10.53 -0.65 -4.54
N SER A 67 11.27 0.02 -5.44
CA SER A 67 11.30 -0.34 -6.87
C SER A 67 12.10 -1.61 -7.15
N GLU A 68 13.02 -1.97 -6.27
CA GLU A 68 13.80 -3.23 -6.35
C GLU A 68 13.16 -4.33 -5.49
N GLY A 69 12.25 -3.97 -4.58
CA GLY A 69 11.65 -4.83 -3.57
C GLY A 69 12.31 -4.63 -2.21
N VAL A 70 11.56 -4.93 -1.14
CA VAL A 70 12.02 -4.92 0.25
C VAL A 70 11.64 -6.22 0.95
#